data_AF-A0A2D5VG89-F1
#
_entry.id   AF-A0A2D5VG89-F1
#
_cell.length_a   1.000
_cell.length_b   1.000
_cell.length_c   1.000
_cell.angle_alpha   90.00
_cell.angle_beta   90.00
_cell.angle_gamma   90.00
#
_symmetry.space_group_name_H-M   'P 1'
#
loop_
_entity.id
_entity.type
_entity.pdbx_description
1 polymer ?
#
loop_
_entity_poly.entity_id
_entity_poly.type
_entity_poly.pdbx_seq_one_letter_code
_entity_poly.pdbx_strand_id
1 'polypeptide(L)'
;MKFQDFTSEGVLIELFGDRTEQIGNAIVGGLAWFGSEKVVWAEVHENSEIIDPSSIRRLQRLLQISTQTGRATLLSGCLIDQLAHQVQQASIKRRVAIQLWVNQVVDHPTPIVIIEQRAKLGAFAKVLADGIVTNKSEAIQMIRELIQMPKEKLQLGRQQRIVSSALS
;
A
#
# COMPACT_ATOMS: atom_id res chain seq x y z
N MET A 1 -2.70 -0.11 -14.71
CA MET A 1 -3.20 1.28 -14.70
C MET A 1 -2.28 2.06 -13.80
N LYS A 2 -1.89 3.29 -14.17
CA LYS A 2 -0.86 4.05 -13.47
C LYS A 2 -1.51 5.00 -12.46
N PHE A 3 -0.86 5.24 -11.33
CA PHE A 3 -1.32 6.16 -10.31
C PHE A 3 -1.44 7.59 -10.83
N GLN A 4 -0.61 7.93 -11.82
CA GLN A 4 -0.66 9.19 -12.57
C GLN A 4 -2.05 9.44 -13.17
N ASP A 5 -2.78 8.39 -13.54
CA ASP A 5 -4.14 8.46 -14.10
C ASP A 5 -5.17 8.96 -13.06
N PHE A 6 -4.83 8.96 -11.76
CA PHE A 6 -5.70 9.41 -10.66
C PHE A 6 -5.22 10.71 -10.00
N THR A 7 -4.00 11.16 -10.25
CA THR A 7 -3.51 12.44 -9.74
C THR A 7 -3.85 13.58 -10.68
N SER A 8 -3.96 14.80 -10.16
CA SER A 8 -4.00 15.99 -11.02
C SER A 8 -2.58 16.24 -11.59
N GLU A 9 -2.46 16.83 -12.79
CA GLU A 9 -1.15 17.15 -13.39
C GLU A 9 -0.28 18.02 -12.46
N GLY A 10 0.99 17.65 -12.28
CA GLY A 10 1.97 18.42 -11.50
C GLY A 10 2.00 18.14 -9.99
N VAL A 11 1.35 17.06 -9.53
CA VAL A 11 1.05 16.86 -8.10
C VAL A 11 1.60 15.55 -7.53
N LEU A 12 2.63 14.98 -8.16
CA LEU A 12 3.27 13.73 -7.77
C LEU A 12 4.78 13.92 -7.60
N ILE A 13 5.28 13.58 -6.41
CA ILE A 13 6.70 13.61 -6.06
C ILE A 13 7.14 12.17 -5.80
N GLU A 14 7.82 11.57 -6.77
CA GLU A 14 8.38 10.23 -6.60
C GLU A 14 9.55 10.25 -5.60
N LEU A 15 9.57 9.28 -4.69
CA LEU A 15 10.64 9.09 -3.73
C LEU A 15 11.40 7.81 -4.04
N PHE A 16 12.64 7.97 -4.50
CA PHE A 16 13.51 6.86 -4.89
C PHE A 16 14.24 6.22 -3.71
N GLY A 17 14.65 4.97 -3.93
CA GLY A 17 15.63 4.26 -3.11
C GLY A 17 15.12 3.68 -1.79
N ASP A 18 15.74 2.59 -1.38
CA ASP A 18 15.50 1.93 -0.09
C ASP A 18 16.35 2.48 1.07
N ARG A 19 17.25 3.44 0.78
CA ARG A 19 18.22 4.06 1.71
C ARG A 19 19.28 3.10 2.29
N THR A 20 19.42 1.92 1.70
CA THR A 20 20.48 0.94 2.06
C THR A 20 21.47 0.78 0.90
N GLU A 21 21.11 0.07 -0.18
CA GLU A 21 22.06 -0.30 -1.24
C GLU A 21 21.43 -0.32 -2.65
N GLN A 22 20.11 -0.33 -2.78
CA GLN A 22 19.42 -0.59 -4.05
C GLN A 22 18.21 0.34 -4.25
N ILE A 23 17.88 0.62 -5.52
CA ILE A 23 16.84 1.60 -5.86
C ILE A 23 15.43 1.05 -5.58
N GLY A 24 15.22 -0.27 -5.69
CA GLY A 24 13.90 -0.89 -5.59
C GLY A 24 13.00 -0.51 -6.76
N ASN A 25 13.43 -0.88 -7.97
CA ASN A 25 12.80 -0.42 -9.23
C ASN A 25 11.43 -1.05 -9.51
N ALA A 26 11.07 -2.15 -8.83
CA ALA A 26 9.80 -2.82 -9.08
C ALA A 26 8.59 -2.10 -8.48
N ILE A 27 8.83 -1.21 -7.51
CA ILE A 27 7.81 -0.38 -6.90
C ILE A 27 8.15 1.08 -7.15
N VAL A 28 7.20 1.84 -7.66
CA VAL A 28 7.25 3.30 -7.67
C VAL A 28 6.30 3.85 -6.62
N GLY A 29 6.62 5.02 -6.09
CA GLY A 29 5.83 5.61 -5.04
C GLY A 29 6.47 6.85 -4.45
N GLY A 30 5.70 7.57 -3.65
CA GLY A 30 6.15 8.83 -3.06
C GLY A 30 5.00 9.63 -2.48
N LEU A 31 5.06 10.94 -2.60
CA LEU A 31 4.00 11.85 -2.17
C LEU A 31 3.12 12.21 -3.36
N ALA A 32 1.82 12.33 -3.12
CA ALA A 32 0.90 12.84 -4.10
C ALA A 32 -0.18 13.70 -3.43
N TRP A 33 -0.85 14.55 -4.22
CA TRP A 33 -2.15 15.04 -3.82
C TRP A 33 -3.25 14.33 -4.60
N PHE A 34 -4.32 14.11 -3.88
CA PHE A 34 -5.49 13.37 -4.32
C PHE A 34 -6.72 14.22 -3.99
N GLY A 35 -7.11 15.08 -4.93
CA GLY A 35 -8.00 16.20 -4.62
C GLY A 35 -7.31 17.20 -3.68
N SER A 36 -7.92 17.48 -2.53
CA SER A 36 -7.31 18.28 -1.45
C SER A 36 -6.39 17.45 -0.53
N GLU A 37 -6.46 16.13 -0.59
CA GLU A 37 -5.79 15.26 0.38
C GLU A 37 -4.34 15.02 -0.03
N LYS A 38 -3.41 15.11 0.93
CA LYS A 38 -2.01 14.73 0.71
C LYS A 38 -1.82 13.29 1.16
N VAL A 39 -1.34 12.45 0.26
CA VAL A 39 -1.17 11.01 0.48
C VAL A 39 0.26 10.57 0.25
N VAL A 40 0.61 9.42 0.82
CA VAL A 40 1.70 8.59 0.31
C VAL A 40 1.08 7.60 -0.67
N TRP A 41 1.74 7.34 -1.79
CA TRP A 41 1.25 6.38 -2.78
C TRP A 41 2.33 5.36 -3.15
N ALA A 42 1.89 4.17 -3.57
CA ALA A 42 2.77 3.17 -4.17
C ALA A 42 2.04 2.27 -5.18
N GLU A 43 2.73 1.92 -6.24
CA GLU A 43 2.30 0.96 -7.25
C GLU A 43 3.47 0.16 -7.82
N VAL A 44 3.15 -0.87 -8.59
CA VAL A 44 4.13 -1.64 -9.35
C VAL A 44 4.58 -0.84 -10.56
N HIS A 45 5.89 -0.79 -10.79
CA HIS A 45 6.44 -0.22 -12.01
C HIS A 45 6.01 -1.06 -13.23
N GLU A 46 5.56 -0.41 -14.30
CA GLU A 46 4.92 -1.07 -15.46
C GLU A 46 5.72 -2.22 -16.09
N ASN A 47 7.05 -2.13 -16.04
CA ASN A 47 7.96 -3.13 -16.60
C ASN A 47 8.45 -4.18 -15.58
N SER A 48 7.80 -4.30 -14.42
CA SER A 48 8.26 -5.15 -13.32
C SER A 48 7.31 -6.30 -13.00
N GLU A 49 7.72 -7.51 -13.37
CA GLU A 49 7.00 -8.76 -13.06
C GLU A 49 7.38 -9.33 -11.70
N ILE A 50 8.51 -8.91 -11.13
CA ILE A 50 9.04 -9.43 -9.87
C ILE A 50 9.35 -8.28 -8.92
N ILE A 51 8.68 -8.28 -7.77
CA ILE A 51 9.05 -7.43 -6.64
C ILE A 51 10.17 -8.13 -5.87
N ASP A 52 11.33 -7.47 -5.79
CA ASP A 52 12.50 -7.96 -5.09
C ASP A 52 12.56 -7.38 -3.65
N PRO A 53 13.41 -7.93 -2.76
CA PRO A 53 13.49 -7.46 -1.38
C PRO A 53 13.84 -5.96 -1.22
N SER A 54 14.59 -5.35 -2.15
CA SER A 54 14.87 -3.90 -2.09
C SER A 54 13.62 -3.07 -2.40
N SER A 55 12.80 -3.52 -3.35
CA SER A 55 11.50 -2.91 -3.63
C SER A 55 10.55 -3.02 -2.41
N ILE A 56 10.57 -4.13 -1.68
CA ILE A 56 9.82 -4.26 -0.40
C ILE A 56 10.33 -3.28 0.66
N ARG A 57 11.65 -3.09 0.79
CA ARG A 57 12.21 -2.08 1.71
C ARG A 57 11.82 -0.66 1.30
N ARG A 58 11.74 -0.36 -0.01
CA ARG A 58 11.20 0.92 -0.51
C ARG A 58 9.75 1.09 -0.07
N LEU A 59 8.92 0.06 -0.19
CA LEU A 59 7.52 0.10 0.28
C LEU A 59 7.40 0.30 1.80
N GLN A 60 8.26 -0.35 2.59
CA GLN A 60 8.38 -0.10 4.03
C GLN A 60 8.75 1.35 4.33
N ARG A 61 9.71 1.93 3.61
CA ARG A 61 10.10 3.34 3.78
C ARG A 61 8.94 4.28 3.47
N LEU A 62 8.12 3.98 2.48
CA LEU A 62 6.92 4.77 2.19
C LEU A 62 5.92 4.72 3.37
N LEU A 63 5.73 3.55 4.01
CA LEU A 63 4.91 3.45 5.23
C LEU A 63 5.49 4.23 6.42
N GLN A 64 6.82 4.31 6.54
CA GLN A 64 7.43 5.14 7.57
C GLN A 64 7.16 6.63 7.31
N ILE A 65 7.17 7.05 6.05
CA ILE A 65 6.88 8.43 5.66
C ILE A 65 5.40 8.77 5.92
N SER A 66 4.46 7.87 5.61
CA SER A 66 3.03 8.12 5.92
C SER A 66 2.82 8.29 7.42
N THR A 67 3.50 7.46 8.24
CA THR A 67 3.49 7.59 9.71
C THR A 67 4.03 8.95 10.16
N GLN A 68 5.21 9.34 9.68
CA GLN A 68 5.87 10.60 10.08
C GLN A 68 5.08 11.84 9.65
N THR A 69 4.36 11.74 8.53
CA THR A 69 3.61 12.87 7.97
C THR A 69 2.14 12.87 8.35
N GLY A 70 1.66 11.85 9.05
CA GLY A 70 0.25 11.67 9.40
C GLY A 70 -0.67 11.50 8.19
N ARG A 71 -0.15 10.98 7.07
CA ARG A 71 -0.87 10.89 5.79
C ARG A 71 -1.40 9.49 5.55
N ALA A 72 -2.54 9.38 4.87
CA ALA A 72 -3.01 8.09 4.37
C ALA A 72 -2.05 7.52 3.31
N THR A 73 -1.99 6.19 3.24
CA THR A 73 -1.27 5.45 2.20
C THR A 73 -2.26 4.93 1.17
N LEU A 74 -2.01 5.20 -0.10
CA LEU A 74 -2.81 4.75 -1.22
C LEU A 74 -2.02 3.72 -2.04
N LEU A 75 -2.53 2.50 -2.14
CA LEU A 75 -1.86 1.40 -2.83
C LEU A 75 -2.66 1.01 -4.07
N SER A 76 -2.00 0.74 -5.19
CA SER A 76 -2.66 0.11 -6.34
C SER A 76 -3.02 -1.34 -6.00
N GLY A 77 -4.17 -1.84 -6.44
CA GLY A 77 -4.51 -3.24 -6.24
C GLY A 77 -3.60 -4.22 -7.00
N CYS A 78 -3.05 -3.83 -8.16
CA CYS A 78 -2.01 -4.59 -8.88
C CYS A 78 -0.78 -4.88 -8.01
N LEU A 79 -0.34 -3.91 -7.19
CA LEU A 79 0.74 -4.12 -6.22
C LEU A 79 0.37 -5.21 -5.22
N ILE A 80 -0.85 -5.17 -4.71
CA ILE A 80 -1.32 -6.11 -3.70
C ILE A 80 -1.46 -7.51 -4.27
N ASP A 81 -1.99 -7.65 -5.49
CA ASP A 81 -2.11 -8.93 -6.18
C ASP A 81 -0.74 -9.56 -6.46
N GLN A 82 0.25 -8.76 -6.88
CA GLN A 82 1.59 -9.25 -7.14
C GLN A 82 2.32 -9.68 -5.87
N LEU A 83 2.16 -8.93 -4.78
CA LEU A 83 2.65 -9.34 -3.46
C LEU A 83 2.01 -10.66 -3.02
N ALA A 84 0.68 -10.80 -3.15
CA ALA A 84 -0.04 -12.02 -2.81
C ALA A 84 0.44 -13.22 -3.64
N HIS A 85 0.60 -13.04 -4.95
CA HIS A 85 1.11 -14.08 -5.84
C HIS A 85 2.54 -14.52 -5.45
N GLN A 86 3.41 -13.55 -5.13
CA GLN A 86 4.78 -13.86 -4.73
C GLN A 86 4.89 -14.54 -3.36
N VAL A 87 3.99 -14.27 -2.42
CA VAL A 87 3.93 -15.04 -1.16
C VAL A 87 3.75 -16.54 -1.43
N GLN A 88 2.98 -16.90 -2.47
CA GLN A 88 2.72 -18.29 -2.82
C GLN A 88 3.86 -18.94 -3.63
N GLN A 89 4.51 -18.19 -4.53
CA GLN A 89 5.36 -18.78 -5.56
C GLN A 89 6.84 -18.35 -5.51
N ALA A 90 7.22 -17.31 -4.76
CA ALA A 90 8.59 -16.80 -4.76
C ALA A 90 9.56 -17.63 -3.90
N SER A 91 10.85 -17.33 -4.00
CA SER A 91 11.90 -17.83 -3.08
C SER A 91 11.61 -17.45 -1.62
N ILE A 92 12.12 -18.24 -0.65
CA ILE A 92 11.99 -17.99 0.80
C ILE A 92 12.38 -16.55 1.18
N LYS A 93 13.51 -16.05 0.66
CA LYS A 93 14.00 -14.69 0.94
C LYS A 93 12.95 -13.60 0.62
N ARG A 94 12.23 -13.74 -0.49
CA ARG A 94 11.18 -12.78 -0.89
C ARG A 94 9.93 -12.93 -0.03
N ARG A 95 9.50 -14.16 0.25
CA ARG A 95 8.35 -14.42 1.15
C ARG A 95 8.57 -13.80 2.53
N VAL A 96 9.78 -13.97 3.09
CA VAL A 96 10.15 -13.38 4.37
C VAL A 96 10.10 -11.85 4.32
N ALA A 97 10.64 -11.22 3.27
CA ALA A 97 10.58 -9.77 3.12
C ALA A 97 9.13 -9.26 3.07
N ILE A 98 8.26 -9.91 2.28
CA ILE A 98 6.84 -9.55 2.18
C ILE A 98 6.15 -9.73 3.53
N GLN A 99 6.39 -10.85 4.23
CA GLN A 99 5.77 -11.11 5.53
C GLN A 99 6.19 -10.08 6.58
N LEU A 100 7.46 -9.69 6.62
CA LEU A 100 7.95 -8.64 7.53
C LEU A 100 7.30 -7.29 7.23
N TRP A 101 7.07 -6.98 5.96
CA TRP A 101 6.32 -5.78 5.57
C TRP A 101 4.85 -5.86 5.98
N VAL A 102 4.18 -7.00 5.77
CA VAL A 102 2.79 -7.23 6.22
C VAL A 102 2.68 -7.03 7.73
N ASN A 103 3.62 -7.55 8.52
CA ASN A 103 3.62 -7.36 9.97
C ASN A 103 3.66 -5.88 10.37
N GLN A 104 4.37 -5.03 9.61
CA GLN A 104 4.40 -3.59 9.87
C GLN A 104 3.09 -2.89 9.47
N VAL A 105 2.39 -3.39 8.45
CA VAL A 105 1.09 -2.87 8.02
C VAL A 105 0.03 -3.05 9.12
N VAL A 106 0.07 -4.16 9.84
CA VAL A 106 -0.90 -4.47 10.91
C VAL A 106 -0.98 -3.35 11.94
N ASP A 107 0.18 -2.89 12.41
CA ASP A 107 0.30 -1.88 13.45
C ASP A 107 0.50 -0.46 12.90
N HIS A 108 0.35 -0.27 11.58
CA HIS A 108 0.59 1.02 10.95
C HIS A 108 -0.45 2.07 11.41
N PRO A 109 -0.06 3.26 11.91
CA PRO A 109 -0.99 4.16 12.60
C PRO A 109 -1.88 5.00 11.69
N THR A 110 -1.58 5.09 10.39
CA THR A 110 -2.34 5.88 9.41
C THR A 110 -3.15 5.00 8.47
N PRO A 111 -4.22 5.53 7.85
CA PRO A 111 -5.08 4.75 6.95
C PRO A 111 -4.34 4.16 5.76
N ILE A 112 -4.76 2.97 5.34
CA ILE A 112 -4.32 2.32 4.10
C ILE A 112 -5.55 2.06 3.23
N VAL A 113 -5.57 2.67 2.05
CA VAL A 113 -6.63 2.50 1.05
C VAL A 113 -6.06 1.84 -0.19
N ILE A 114 -6.77 0.86 -0.74
CA ILE A 114 -6.41 0.24 -2.01
C ILE A 114 -7.38 0.71 -3.09
N ILE A 115 -6.84 1.15 -4.23
CA ILE A 115 -7.63 1.43 -5.44
C ILE A 115 -7.50 0.25 -6.40
N GLU A 116 -8.63 -0.36 -6.77
CA GLU A 116 -8.67 -1.48 -7.72
C GLU A 116 -9.88 -1.36 -8.66
N GLN A 117 -9.65 -1.50 -9.97
CA GLN A 117 -10.72 -1.46 -10.99
C GLN A 117 -11.21 -2.84 -11.42
N ARG A 118 -10.46 -3.91 -11.13
CA ARG A 118 -10.81 -5.29 -11.50
C ARG A 118 -11.63 -5.98 -10.41
N ALA A 119 -12.37 -7.00 -10.83
CA ALA A 119 -13.24 -7.77 -9.96
C ALA A 119 -12.44 -8.60 -8.94
N LYS A 120 -12.61 -8.24 -7.67
CA LYS A 120 -12.23 -8.96 -6.43
C LYS A 120 -10.73 -9.12 -6.18
N LEU A 121 -10.19 -8.17 -5.42
CA LEU A 121 -8.99 -8.42 -4.64
C LEU A 121 -9.18 -9.62 -3.71
N GLY A 122 -8.14 -10.44 -3.58
CA GLY A 122 -8.13 -11.62 -2.73
C GLY A 122 -8.17 -11.28 -1.23
N ALA A 123 -8.23 -12.32 -0.38
CA ALA A 123 -8.21 -12.18 1.08
C ALA A 123 -7.01 -11.34 1.59
N PHE A 124 -5.88 -11.42 0.90
CA PHE A 124 -4.67 -10.66 1.19
C PHE A 124 -4.92 -9.14 1.25
N ALA A 125 -5.65 -8.57 0.28
CA ALA A 125 -5.97 -7.14 0.28
C ALA A 125 -6.90 -6.73 1.42
N LYS A 126 -7.92 -7.56 1.70
CA LYS A 126 -8.91 -7.30 2.75
C LYS A 126 -8.25 -7.25 4.13
N VAL A 127 -7.21 -8.05 4.34
CA VAL A 127 -6.44 -8.04 5.58
C VAL A 127 -5.67 -6.73 5.75
N LEU A 128 -5.05 -6.23 4.68
CA LEU A 128 -4.13 -5.08 4.73
C LEU A 128 -4.81 -3.72 4.76
N ALA A 129 -5.90 -3.55 4.02
CA ALA A 129 -6.53 -2.24 3.83
C ALA A 129 -7.62 -1.94 4.85
N ASP A 130 -7.80 -0.66 5.12
CA ASP A 130 -8.96 -0.12 5.84
C ASP A 130 -10.11 0.23 4.89
N GLY A 131 -9.78 0.50 3.62
CA GLY A 131 -10.75 0.75 2.56
C GLY A 131 -10.27 0.20 1.22
N ILE A 132 -11.20 -0.37 0.45
CA ILE A 132 -10.97 -0.80 -0.93
C ILE A 132 -12.00 -0.08 -1.78
N VAL A 133 -11.54 0.61 -2.82
CA VAL A 133 -12.37 1.49 -3.64
C VAL A 133 -12.02 1.32 -5.12
N THR A 134 -12.92 1.73 -6.00
CA THR A 134 -12.79 1.48 -7.44
C THR A 134 -12.42 2.71 -8.26
N ASN A 135 -12.62 3.89 -7.69
CA ASN A 135 -12.39 5.15 -8.39
C ASN A 135 -11.84 6.25 -7.46
N LYS A 136 -11.42 7.35 -8.09
CA LYS A 136 -10.83 8.52 -7.44
C LYS A 136 -11.76 9.14 -6.40
N SER A 137 -13.03 9.33 -6.73
CA SER A 137 -13.98 10.02 -5.85
C SER A 137 -14.24 9.23 -4.57
N GLU A 138 -14.42 7.92 -4.69
CA GLU A 138 -14.54 7.00 -3.55
C GLU A 138 -13.28 7.00 -2.69
N ALA A 139 -12.09 6.97 -3.31
CA ALA A 139 -10.82 7.04 -2.60
C ALA A 139 -10.68 8.33 -1.78
N ILE A 140 -11.02 9.49 -2.35
CA ILE A 140 -10.97 10.78 -1.63
C ILE A 140 -11.90 10.74 -0.41
N GLN A 141 -13.14 10.30 -0.62
CA GLN A 141 -14.14 10.26 0.45
C GLN A 141 -13.71 9.30 1.57
N MET A 142 -13.27 8.09 1.19
CA MET A 142 -12.76 7.07 2.11
C MET A 142 -11.56 7.59 2.93
N ILE A 143 -10.60 8.26 2.29
CA ILE A 143 -9.43 8.81 2.99
C ILE A 143 -9.86 9.86 4.02
N ARG A 144 -10.78 10.75 3.68
CA ARG A 144 -11.29 11.78 4.59
C ARG A 144 -11.96 11.19 5.81
N GLU A 145 -12.76 10.14 5.62
CA GLU A 145 -13.43 9.43 6.71
C GLU A 145 -12.41 8.71 7.61
N LEU A 146 -11.48 7.96 7.02
CA LEU A 146 -10.52 7.16 7.75
C LEU A 146 -9.48 8.00 8.50
N ILE A 147 -9.07 9.17 7.99
CA ILE A 147 -8.10 10.06 8.67
C ILE A 147 -8.64 10.57 10.00
N GLN A 148 -9.97 10.69 10.16
CA GLN A 148 -10.59 11.09 11.42
C GLN A 148 -10.66 9.94 12.44
N MET A 149 -10.34 8.71 12.04
CA MET A 149 -10.35 7.56 12.95
C MET A 149 -9.11 7.55 13.84
N PRO A 150 -9.26 7.25 15.15
CA PRO A 150 -8.12 7.01 16.01
C PRO A 150 -7.25 5.85 15.48
N LYS A 151 -5.93 5.98 15.61
CA LYS A 151 -4.98 4.95 15.14
C LYS A 151 -5.26 3.58 15.76
N GLU A 152 -5.70 3.54 17.02
CA GLU A 152 -6.02 2.31 17.74
C GLU A 152 -7.18 1.57 17.05
N LYS A 153 -8.15 2.31 16.49
CA LYS A 153 -9.29 1.73 15.78
C LYS A 153 -8.88 1.15 14.43
N LEU A 154 -7.95 1.80 13.72
CA LEU A 154 -7.38 1.29 12.47
C LEU A 154 -6.58 0.00 12.72
N GLN A 155 -5.68 0.02 13.69
CA GLN A 155 -4.85 -1.11 14.09
C GLN A 155 -5.69 -2.31 14.54
N LEU A 156 -6.67 -2.08 15.44
CA LEU A 156 -7.58 -3.13 15.89
C LEU A 156 -8.37 -3.74 14.73
N GLY A 157 -8.85 -2.90 13.80
CA GLY A 157 -9.55 -3.38 12.61
C GLY A 157 -8.71 -4.32 11.76
N ARG A 158 -7.44 -3.99 11.52
CA ARG A 158 -6.51 -4.86 10.77
C ARG A 158 -6.20 -6.15 11.51
N GLN A 159 -5.90 -6.06 12.81
CA GLN A 159 -5.65 -7.24 13.66
C GLN A 159 -6.84 -8.21 13.66
N GLN A 160 -8.07 -7.70 13.77
CA GLN A 160 -9.28 -8.53 13.69
C GLN A 160 -9.39 -9.24 12.33
N ARG A 161 -9.11 -8.56 11.22
CA ARG A 161 -9.16 -9.16 9.88
C ARG A 161 -8.13 -10.27 9.70
N ILE A 162 -6.93 -10.13 10.29
CA ILE A 162 -5.91 -11.20 10.30
C ILE A 162 -6.44 -12.43 11.04
N VAL A 163 -6.97 -12.24 12.26
CA VAL A 163 -7.50 -13.34 13.07
C VAL A 163 -8.66 -14.03 12.33
N SER A 164 -9.60 -13.26 11.77
CA SER A 164 -10.70 -13.83 10.99
C SER A 164 -10.22 -14.62 9.76
N SER A 165 -9.18 -14.16 9.07
CA SER A 165 -8.63 -14.86 7.91
C SER A 165 -7.87 -16.14 8.26
N ALA A 166 -7.36 -16.27 9.49
CA ALA A 166 -6.70 -17.49 9.95
C ALA A 166 -7.69 -18.58 10.40
N LEU A 167 -8.96 -18.22 10.63
CA LEU A 167 -10.02 -19.10 11.11
C LEU A 167 -10.97 -19.59 10.00
N SER A 168 -10.78 -19.11 8.77
CA SER A 168 -11.57 -19.44 7.57
C SER A 168 -10.81 -20.35 6.62
#